data_AF-A0A1E8S282-F1
#
_entry.id   AF-A0A1E8S282-F1
#
_cell.length_a   1.000
_cell.length_b   1.000
_cell.length_c   1.000
_cell.angle_alpha   90.00
_cell.angle_beta   90.00
_cell.angle_gamma   90.00
#
_symmetry.space_group_name_H-M   'P 1'
#
loop_
_entity.id
_entity.type
_entity.pdbx_description
1 polymer ?
#
loop_
_entity_poly.entity_id
_entity_poly.type
_entity_poly.pdbx_seq_one_letter_code
_entity_poly.pdbx_strand_id
1 'polypeptide(L)'
;MRTFLVIFWGAVALLTTVATFYVLINYEVQRWKDKKRWREGIYIRRVTRLEALCLIFVPVPSVLMAFLHVYVEEEFGTGNEILYLCLSLAVLPLLRYVHVAYVKTSADGIEQRIWLSNPTRYPFNAINRVVFYKAAKYEDEDMVGFYAKSGTQIALFSPLPHKNYRLMAIVRFRIENERWPDMDNPDDVAQVDRLDCAAKTMRYFENLGKVTGLADVYM
;
A
#
# COMPACT_ATOMS: atom_id res chain seq x y z
N MET A 1 29.97 -7.23 31.10
CA MET A 1 29.23 -7.28 29.82
C MET A 1 27.72 -7.16 30.02
N ARG A 2 27.11 -7.83 31.00
CA ARG A 2 25.66 -7.77 31.29
C ARG A 2 25.07 -6.36 31.35
N THR A 3 25.64 -5.44 32.14
CA THR A 3 25.13 -4.06 32.27
C THR A 3 25.11 -3.30 30.94
N PHE A 4 26.11 -3.54 30.08
CA PHE A 4 26.15 -2.96 28.74
C PHE A 4 25.03 -3.52 27.85
N LEU A 5 24.82 -4.84 27.86
CA LEU A 5 23.76 -5.49 27.06
C LEU A 5 22.36 -5.05 27.50
N VAL A 6 22.12 -4.91 28.80
CA VAL A 6 20.87 -4.35 29.34
C VAL A 6 20.61 -2.94 28.79
N ILE A 7 21.61 -2.06 28.83
CA ILE A 7 21.49 -0.69 28.33
C ILE A 7 21.27 -0.69 26.81
N PHE A 8 22.03 -1.50 26.07
CA PHE A 8 21.93 -1.61 24.62
C PHE A 8 20.54 -2.08 24.19
N TRP A 9 20.06 -3.21 24.71
CA TRP A 9 18.74 -3.74 24.37
C TRP A 9 17.61 -2.85 24.86
N GLY A 10 17.75 -2.23 26.03
CA GLY A 10 16.81 -1.22 26.52
C GLY A 10 16.68 -0.03 25.57
N ALA A 11 17.81 0.47 25.04
CA ALA A 11 17.81 1.56 24.07
C ALA A 11 17.17 1.15 22.74
N VAL A 12 17.51 -0.03 22.20
CA VAL A 12 16.91 -0.55 20.95
C VAL A 12 15.40 -0.75 21.13
N ALA A 13 14.95 -1.35 22.24
CA ALA A 13 13.55 -1.56 22.54
C ALA A 13 12.75 -0.25 22.67
N LEU A 14 13.35 0.77 23.30
CA LEU A 14 12.74 2.09 23.39
C LEU A 14 12.57 2.70 21.99
N LEU A 15 13.62 2.68 21.16
CA LEU A 15 13.58 3.24 19.82
C LEU A 15 12.55 2.55 18.92
N THR A 16 12.53 1.22 18.89
CA THR A 16 11.56 0.44 18.08
C THR A 16 10.13 0.69 18.55
N THR A 17 9.90 0.76 19.86
CA THR A 17 8.57 1.01 20.43
C THR A 17 8.07 2.41 20.08
N VAL A 18 8.89 3.44 20.29
CA VAL A 18 8.53 4.84 19.95
C VAL A 18 8.29 4.99 18.45
N ALA A 19 9.14 4.39 17.60
CA ALA A 19 8.96 4.41 16.16
C ALA A 19 7.64 3.75 15.72
N THR A 20 7.29 2.60 16.31
CA THR A 20 6.02 1.91 16.04
C THR A 20 4.82 2.78 16.40
N PHE A 21 4.79 3.36 17.61
CA PHE A 21 3.69 4.25 18.00
C PHE A 21 3.60 5.48 17.11
N TYR A 22 4.72 6.10 16.77
CA TYR A 22 4.75 7.23 15.85
C TYR A 22 4.14 6.87 14.49
N VAL A 23 4.53 5.74 13.90
CA VAL A 23 4.00 5.30 12.60
C VAL A 23 2.50 4.99 12.70
N LEU A 24 2.05 4.30 13.73
CA LEU A 24 0.63 3.95 13.93
C LEU A 24 -0.25 5.19 14.12
N ILE A 25 0.18 6.14 14.96
CA ILE A 25 -0.55 7.40 15.18
C ILE A 25 -0.60 8.21 13.90
N ASN A 26 0.55 8.38 13.23
CA ASN A 26 0.63 9.14 11.98
C ASN A 26 -0.24 8.49 10.89
N TYR A 27 -0.27 7.16 10.83
CA TYR A 27 -1.12 6.40 9.91
C TYR A 27 -2.61 6.68 10.13
N GLU A 28 -3.10 6.66 11.38
CA GLU A 28 -4.52 6.96 11.65
C GLU A 28 -4.85 8.44 11.43
N VAL A 29 -3.96 9.37 11.82
CA VAL A 29 -4.12 10.80 11.55
C VAL A 29 -4.19 11.07 10.05
N GLN A 30 -3.31 10.45 9.25
CA GLN A 30 -3.32 10.57 7.80
C GLN A 30 -4.59 10.00 7.20
N ARG A 31 -5.05 8.83 7.66
CA ARG A 31 -6.32 8.27 7.18
C ARG A 31 -7.50 9.18 7.47
N TRP A 32 -7.53 9.81 8.64
CA TRP A 32 -8.58 10.77 8.97
C TRP A 32 -8.56 11.98 8.02
N LYS A 33 -7.37 12.52 7.73
CA LYS A 33 -7.19 13.59 6.72
C LYS A 33 -7.60 13.11 5.32
N ASP A 34 -7.29 11.88 4.95
CA ASP A 34 -7.65 11.32 3.65
C ASP A 34 -9.16 11.14 3.51
N LYS A 35 -9.89 10.81 4.58
CA LYS A 35 -11.37 10.79 4.57
C LYS A 35 -11.97 12.20 4.35
N LYS A 36 -11.28 13.25 4.77
CA LYS A 36 -11.67 14.64 4.47
C LYS A 36 -11.42 14.97 2.99
N ARG A 37 -10.22 14.66 2.50
CA ARG A 37 -9.81 14.84 1.09
C ARG A 37 -10.67 14.06 0.10
N TRP A 38 -11.22 12.93 0.53
CA TRP A 38 -12.18 12.17 -0.27
C TRP A 38 -13.40 13.02 -0.65
N ARG A 39 -13.87 13.90 0.25
CA ARG A 39 -14.98 14.83 -0.07
C ARG A 39 -14.56 15.95 -1.03
N GLU A 40 -13.26 16.17 -1.18
CA GLU A 40 -12.65 17.14 -2.09
C GLU A 40 -12.27 16.47 -3.43
N GLY A 41 -12.74 15.24 -3.69
CA GLY A 41 -12.45 14.50 -4.94
C GLY A 41 -11.04 13.90 -5.03
N ILE A 42 -10.25 13.96 -3.94
CA ILE A 42 -8.91 13.37 -3.87
C ILE A 42 -8.99 12.05 -3.11
N TYR A 43 -8.82 10.95 -3.84
CA TYR A 43 -8.97 9.60 -3.32
C TYR A 43 -7.58 9.03 -3.01
N ILE A 44 -7.29 8.76 -1.74
CA ILE A 44 -6.00 8.21 -1.30
C ILE A 44 -6.26 6.86 -0.63
N ARG A 45 -5.62 5.82 -1.14
CA ARG A 45 -5.65 4.47 -0.57
C ARG A 45 -4.29 4.12 0.02
N ARG A 46 -4.31 3.59 1.25
CA ARG A 46 -3.12 3.15 2.00
C ARG A 46 -3.23 1.66 2.33
N VAL A 47 -2.15 1.13 2.87
CA VAL A 47 -2.05 -0.20 3.49
C VAL A 47 -3.25 -0.48 4.40
N THR A 48 -3.69 -1.73 4.53
CA THR A 48 -4.90 -2.08 5.30
C THR A 48 -4.71 -1.88 6.81
N ARG A 49 -5.82 -1.75 7.56
CA ARG A 49 -5.80 -1.64 9.03
C ARG A 49 -5.11 -2.82 9.69
N LEU A 50 -5.36 -4.02 9.16
CA LEU A 50 -4.84 -5.26 9.73
C LEU A 50 -3.32 -5.31 9.56
N GLU A 51 -2.81 -5.01 8.37
CA GLU A 51 -1.37 -4.92 8.11
C GLU A 51 -0.68 -3.84 8.96
N ALA A 52 -1.33 -2.67 9.14
CA ALA A 52 -0.80 -1.64 10.03
C ALA A 52 -0.78 -2.10 11.49
N LEU A 53 -1.83 -2.79 11.95
CA LEU A 53 -1.90 -3.32 13.32
C LEU A 53 -0.80 -4.35 13.59
N CYS A 54 -0.42 -5.15 12.59
CA CYS A 54 0.69 -6.10 12.71
C CYS A 54 2.02 -5.41 13.10
N LEU A 55 2.17 -4.10 12.92
CA LEU A 55 3.35 -3.36 13.39
C LEU A 55 3.52 -3.36 14.90
N ILE A 56 2.49 -3.69 15.68
CA ILE A 56 2.61 -3.87 17.14
C ILE A 56 3.64 -4.97 17.48
N PHE A 57 3.88 -5.92 16.58
CA PHE A 57 4.89 -6.96 16.75
C PHE A 57 6.33 -6.49 16.46
N VAL A 58 6.53 -5.32 15.83
CA VAL A 58 7.87 -4.79 15.50
C VAL A 58 8.80 -4.68 16.72
N PRO A 59 8.39 -4.10 17.87
CA PRO A 59 9.27 -4.00 19.03
C PRO A 59 9.49 -5.33 19.76
N VAL A 60 8.71 -6.38 19.49
CA VAL A 60 8.71 -7.63 20.28
C VAL A 60 10.09 -8.27 20.40
N PRO A 61 10.89 -8.45 19.33
CA PRO A 61 12.22 -9.05 19.46
C PRO A 61 13.14 -8.23 20.39
N SER A 62 13.13 -6.90 20.23
CA SER A 62 13.96 -5.99 21.04
C SER A 62 13.51 -5.90 22.50
N VAL A 63 12.19 -5.87 22.75
CA VAL A 63 11.62 -5.82 24.11
C VAL A 63 11.85 -7.14 24.83
N LEU A 64 11.72 -8.27 24.13
CA LEU A 64 11.98 -9.59 24.70
C LEU A 64 13.43 -9.72 25.14
N MET A 65 14.40 -9.30 24.31
CA MET A 65 15.81 -9.31 24.71
C MET A 65 16.11 -8.38 25.88
N ALA A 66 15.53 -7.19 25.90
CA ALA A 66 15.66 -6.28 27.04
C ALA A 66 15.12 -6.90 28.33
N PHE A 67 13.95 -7.56 28.26
CA PHE A 67 13.36 -8.27 29.39
C PHE A 67 14.25 -9.43 29.87
N LEU A 68 14.73 -10.25 28.94
CA LEU A 68 15.57 -11.41 29.26
C LEU A 68 16.87 -10.98 29.97
N HIS A 69 17.55 -9.93 29.51
CA HIS A 69 18.78 -9.44 30.17
C HIS A 69 18.54 -8.82 31.55
N VAL A 70 17.33 -8.31 31.82
CA VAL A 70 16.96 -7.75 33.12
C VAL A 70 16.62 -8.86 34.13
N TYR A 71 15.81 -9.84 33.73
CA TYR A 71 15.22 -10.82 34.66
C TYR A 71 15.89 -12.20 34.66
N VAL A 72 16.57 -12.58 33.59
CA VAL A 72 17.25 -13.87 33.47
C VAL A 72 18.74 -13.64 33.70
N GLU A 73 19.32 -14.36 34.65
CA GLU A 73 20.74 -14.24 35.00
C GLU A 73 21.67 -15.08 34.12
N GLU A 74 21.10 -15.98 33.30
CA GLU A 74 21.86 -16.78 32.35
C GLU A 74 22.48 -15.92 31.26
N GLU A 75 23.74 -16.21 30.93
CA GLU A 75 24.41 -15.58 29.80
C GLU A 75 23.82 -16.12 28.49
N PHE A 76 23.07 -15.28 27.80
CA PHE A 76 22.63 -15.58 26.44
C PHE A 76 23.85 -15.66 25.52
N GLY A 77 24.00 -16.79 24.85
CA GLY A 77 25.10 -16.97 23.90
C GLY A 77 25.07 -15.92 22.79
N THR A 78 26.25 -15.50 22.33
CA THR A 78 26.43 -14.47 21.28
C THR A 78 25.61 -14.73 20.02
N GLY A 79 25.32 -16.00 19.68
CA GLY A 79 24.47 -16.37 18.56
C GLY A 79 23.02 -15.86 18.70
N ASN A 80 22.46 -15.89 19.92
CA ASN A 80 21.11 -15.38 20.19
C ASN A 80 21.08 -13.85 20.07
N GLU A 81 22.09 -13.17 20.62
CA GLU A 81 22.24 -11.71 20.49
C GLU A 81 22.18 -11.26 19.01
N ILE A 82 22.95 -11.93 18.16
CA ILE A 82 22.99 -11.65 16.72
C ILE A 82 21.64 -11.95 16.07
N LEU A 83 21.02 -13.09 16.40
CA LEU A 83 19.73 -13.50 15.84
C LEU A 83 18.63 -12.46 16.14
N TYR A 84 18.49 -12.05 17.39
CA TYR A 84 17.47 -11.07 17.80
C TYR A 84 17.75 -9.68 17.23
N LEU A 85 19.01 -9.33 17.02
CA LEU A 85 19.38 -8.07 16.39
C LEU A 85 18.97 -8.09 14.91
N CYS A 86 19.28 -9.19 14.21
CA CYS A 86 18.84 -9.41 12.83
C CYS A 86 17.31 -9.38 12.70
N LEU A 87 16.58 -10.02 13.61
CA LEU A 87 15.11 -9.96 13.67
C LEU A 87 14.63 -8.52 13.87
N SER A 88 15.19 -7.78 14.83
CA SER A 88 14.80 -6.39 15.09
C SER A 88 15.02 -5.50 13.86
N LEU A 89 16.13 -5.68 13.14
CA LEU A 89 16.45 -4.94 11.92
C LEU A 89 15.58 -5.35 10.73
N ALA A 90 15.29 -6.64 10.57
CA ALA A 90 14.49 -7.17 9.46
C ALA A 90 13.06 -6.63 9.44
N VAL A 91 12.52 -6.23 10.60
CA VAL A 91 11.14 -5.77 10.74
C VAL A 91 11.02 -4.24 10.54
N LEU A 92 12.13 -3.47 10.61
CA LEU A 92 12.14 -2.01 10.31
C LEU A 92 11.63 -1.64 8.91
N PRO A 93 11.97 -2.38 7.83
CA PRO A 93 11.31 -2.27 6.52
C PRO A 93 9.79 -2.14 6.54
N LEU A 94 9.11 -2.88 7.43
CA LEU A 94 7.65 -2.90 7.52
C LEU A 94 7.11 -1.57 8.05
N LEU A 95 7.80 -0.94 9.02
CA LEU A 95 7.43 0.39 9.52
C LEU A 95 7.44 1.42 8.38
N ARG A 96 8.48 1.39 7.54
CA ARG A 96 8.57 2.29 6.39
C ARG A 96 7.49 1.99 5.35
N TYR A 97 7.22 0.72 5.09
CA TYR A 97 6.16 0.32 4.15
C TYR A 97 4.81 0.92 4.54
N VAL A 98 4.36 0.74 5.78
CA VAL A 98 3.08 1.29 6.26
C VAL A 98 3.09 2.82 6.30
N HIS A 99 4.23 3.44 6.61
CA HIS A 99 4.36 4.89 6.66
C HIS A 99 4.31 5.56 5.28
N VAL A 100 4.92 4.92 4.27
CA VAL A 100 5.20 5.54 2.97
C VAL A 100 4.27 5.07 1.86
N ALA A 101 3.78 3.83 1.90
CA ALA A 101 3.02 3.25 0.80
C ALA A 101 1.61 3.85 0.70
N TYR A 102 1.35 4.55 -0.40
CA TYR A 102 0.02 5.03 -0.76
C TYR A 102 -0.17 5.09 -2.28
N VAL A 103 -1.42 4.98 -2.69
CA VAL A 103 -1.89 5.26 -4.05
C VAL A 103 -2.87 6.42 -3.94
N LYS A 104 -2.60 7.51 -4.65
CA LYS A 104 -3.46 8.68 -4.74
C LYS A 104 -4.00 8.79 -6.15
N THR A 105 -5.30 9.01 -6.27
CA THR A 105 -6.02 9.31 -7.51
C THR A 105 -6.72 10.65 -7.32
N SER A 106 -6.36 11.62 -8.17
CA SER A 106 -6.89 12.99 -8.19
C SER A 106 -7.16 13.42 -9.63
N ALA A 107 -7.77 14.60 -9.86
CA ALA A 107 -7.94 15.17 -11.21
C ALA A 107 -6.63 15.24 -12.00
N ASP A 108 -5.57 15.55 -11.28
CA ASP A 108 -4.18 15.56 -11.68
C ASP A 108 -3.59 14.22 -12.19
N GLY A 109 -4.32 13.11 -12.03
CA GLY A 109 -3.89 11.75 -12.38
C GLY A 109 -3.62 10.86 -11.17
N ILE A 110 -2.76 9.87 -11.38
CA ILE A 110 -2.40 8.83 -10.41
C ILE A 110 -1.02 9.14 -9.86
N GLU A 111 -0.92 9.27 -8.55
CA GLU A 111 0.34 9.36 -7.82
C GLU A 111 0.51 8.09 -6.99
N GLN A 112 1.53 7.30 -7.32
CA GLN A 112 1.87 6.10 -6.56
C GLN A 112 3.21 6.30 -5.86
N ARG A 113 3.27 5.93 -4.58
CA ARG A 113 4.53 5.84 -3.85
C ARG A 113 4.72 4.42 -3.36
N ILE A 114 5.70 3.73 -3.93
CA ILE A 114 6.08 2.37 -3.54
C ILE A 114 7.26 2.45 -2.58
N TRP A 115 7.35 1.47 -1.68
CA TRP A 115 8.28 1.31 -0.56
C TRP A 115 9.66 2.01 -0.65
N LEU A 116 10.40 1.91 -1.76
CA LEU A 116 11.71 2.53 -1.95
C LEU A 116 11.76 3.68 -2.97
N SER A 117 10.75 3.84 -3.82
CA SER A 117 10.81 4.75 -4.97
C SER A 117 10.23 6.13 -4.68
N ASN A 118 10.73 7.12 -5.42
CA ASN A 118 10.11 8.44 -5.46
C ASN A 118 8.65 8.33 -5.95
N PRO A 119 7.77 9.28 -5.56
CA PRO A 119 6.41 9.30 -6.05
C PRO A 119 6.42 9.35 -7.59
N THR A 120 5.82 8.36 -8.23
CA THR A 120 5.59 8.35 -9.67
C THR A 120 4.22 8.91 -9.95
N ARG A 121 4.15 9.89 -10.85
CA ARG A 121 2.90 10.52 -11.27
C ARG A 121 2.62 10.17 -12.73
N TYR A 122 1.45 9.63 -13.00
CA TYR A 122 0.98 9.29 -14.34
C TYR A 122 -0.39 9.92 -14.59
N PRO A 123 -0.58 10.65 -15.70
CA PRO A 123 -1.91 11.08 -16.10
C PRO A 123 -2.75 9.88 -16.54
N PHE A 124 -4.09 9.97 -16.46
CA PHE A 124 -4.96 8.85 -16.82
C PHE A 124 -4.78 8.40 -18.27
N ASN A 125 -4.58 9.36 -19.18
CA ASN A 125 -4.34 9.11 -20.60
C ASN A 125 -3.04 8.35 -20.91
N ALA A 126 -2.12 8.20 -19.95
CA ALA A 126 -0.94 7.37 -20.11
C ALA A 126 -1.28 5.87 -20.11
N ILE A 127 -2.43 5.48 -19.54
CA ILE A 127 -2.86 4.09 -19.48
C ILE A 127 -3.29 3.65 -20.86
N ASN A 128 -2.53 2.72 -21.44
CA ASN A 128 -2.83 2.15 -22.75
C ASN A 128 -3.41 0.74 -22.64
N ARG A 129 -2.92 -0.05 -21.67
CA ARG A 129 -3.26 -1.46 -21.53
C ARG A 129 -3.60 -1.82 -20.09
N VAL A 130 -4.65 -2.61 -19.91
CA VAL A 130 -5.01 -3.24 -18.65
C VAL A 130 -5.04 -4.75 -18.82
N VAL A 131 -4.45 -5.48 -17.90
CA VAL A 131 -4.40 -6.94 -17.89
C VAL A 131 -4.89 -7.44 -16.53
N PHE A 132 -5.87 -8.33 -16.57
CA PHE A 132 -6.32 -9.08 -15.41
C PHE A 132 -5.56 -10.41 -15.35
N TYR A 133 -4.83 -10.60 -14.27
CA TYR A 133 -4.12 -11.83 -13.97
C TYR A 133 -4.95 -12.61 -12.96
N LYS A 134 -5.60 -13.66 -13.45
CA LYS A 134 -6.29 -14.61 -12.58
C LYS A 134 -5.27 -15.47 -11.86
N ALA A 135 -5.39 -15.56 -10.55
CA ALA A 135 -4.55 -16.41 -9.73
C ALA A 135 -4.63 -17.88 -10.21
N ALA A 136 -3.48 -18.51 -10.43
CA ALA A 136 -3.42 -19.91 -10.86
C ALA A 136 -3.75 -20.87 -9.70
N LYS A 137 -3.46 -20.45 -8.46
CA LYS A 137 -3.75 -21.18 -7.23
C LYS A 137 -4.73 -20.39 -6.37
N TYR A 138 -5.50 -21.09 -5.55
CA TYR A 138 -6.46 -20.46 -4.64
C TYR A 138 -5.79 -19.59 -3.55
N GLU A 139 -4.52 -19.85 -3.24
CA GLU A 139 -3.73 -19.08 -2.28
C GLU A 139 -3.14 -17.79 -2.86
N ASP A 140 -3.08 -17.69 -4.19
CA ASP A 140 -2.59 -16.49 -4.87
C ASP A 140 -3.74 -15.51 -5.06
N GLU A 141 -3.41 -14.21 -5.05
CA GLU A 141 -4.40 -13.16 -5.25
C GLU A 141 -4.53 -12.80 -6.73
N ASP A 142 -5.75 -12.53 -7.18
CA ASP A 142 -5.97 -11.93 -8.50
C ASP A 142 -5.30 -10.55 -8.55
N MET A 143 -4.64 -10.26 -9.67
CA MET A 143 -3.86 -9.02 -9.85
C MET A 143 -4.33 -8.26 -11.08
N VAL A 144 -4.32 -6.93 -11.00
CA VAL A 144 -4.64 -6.07 -12.15
C VAL A 144 -3.45 -5.17 -12.46
N GLY A 145 -2.91 -5.33 -13.67
CA GLY A 145 -1.77 -4.56 -14.17
C GLY A 145 -2.19 -3.48 -15.16
N PHE A 146 -1.71 -2.26 -14.95
CA PHE A 146 -1.89 -1.10 -15.81
C PHE A 146 -0.56 -0.74 -16.47
N TYR A 147 -0.57 -0.56 -17.78
CA TYR A 147 0.63 -0.35 -18.58
C TYR A 147 0.49 0.84 -19.55
N ALA A 148 1.58 1.56 -19.73
CA ALA A 148 1.72 2.63 -20.71
C ALA A 148 1.91 2.08 -22.14
N LYS A 149 1.84 2.96 -23.14
CA LYS A 149 2.10 2.61 -24.56
C LYS A 149 3.52 2.08 -24.77
N SER A 150 4.49 2.58 -24.00
CA SER A 150 5.87 2.08 -23.95
C SER A 150 6.02 0.67 -23.37
N GLY A 151 4.97 0.11 -22.76
CA GLY A 151 5.03 -1.12 -21.98
C GLY A 151 5.46 -0.91 -20.53
N THR A 152 5.79 0.32 -20.12
CA THR A 152 6.11 0.66 -18.72
C THR A 152 4.92 0.36 -17.82
N GLN A 153 5.18 -0.33 -16.70
CA GLN A 153 4.18 -0.62 -15.69
C GLN A 153 3.83 0.65 -14.91
N ILE A 154 2.57 1.05 -14.97
CA ILE A 154 2.03 2.22 -14.26
C ILE A 154 1.63 1.81 -12.84
N ALA A 155 0.86 0.73 -12.73
CA ALA A 155 0.39 0.20 -11.45
C ALA A 155 0.17 -1.31 -11.55
N LEU A 156 0.41 -2.02 -10.46
CA LEU A 156 0.05 -3.42 -10.29
C LEU A 156 -0.35 -3.63 -8.84
N PHE A 157 -1.56 -4.14 -8.63
CA PHE A 157 -2.08 -4.39 -7.30
C PHE A 157 -3.14 -5.47 -7.32
N SER A 158 -3.34 -6.12 -6.16
CA SER A 158 -4.52 -6.95 -5.95
C SER A 158 -5.69 -6.05 -5.53
N PRO A 159 -6.82 -6.08 -6.26
CA PRO A 159 -7.96 -5.22 -5.98
C PRO A 159 -8.76 -5.67 -4.75
N LEU A 160 -8.70 -6.95 -4.36
CA LEU A 160 -9.51 -7.52 -3.28
C LEU A 160 -9.02 -7.15 -1.86
N PRO A 161 -7.75 -7.39 -1.47
CA PRO A 161 -7.29 -7.17 -0.11
C PRO A 161 -7.33 -5.68 0.27
N HIS A 162 -6.96 -4.83 -0.68
CA HIS A 162 -6.88 -3.39 -0.46
C HIS A 162 -8.17 -2.65 -0.84
N LYS A 163 -9.18 -3.34 -1.41
CA LYS A 163 -10.41 -2.76 -1.98
C LYS A 163 -10.12 -1.55 -2.87
N ASN A 164 -9.12 -1.69 -3.73
CA ASN A 164 -8.65 -0.62 -4.61
C ASN A 164 -9.31 -0.77 -5.98
N TYR A 165 -10.57 -0.35 -6.12
CA TYR A 165 -11.28 -0.46 -7.39
C TYR A 165 -11.31 0.86 -8.16
N ARG A 166 -10.91 1.97 -7.56
CA ARG A 166 -11.02 3.32 -8.14
C ARG A 166 -10.36 3.43 -9.51
N LEU A 167 -9.12 2.95 -9.63
CA LEU A 167 -8.42 3.01 -10.90
C LEU A 167 -9.08 2.12 -11.97
N MET A 168 -9.57 0.95 -11.57
CA MET A 168 -10.34 0.07 -12.45
C MET A 168 -11.66 0.75 -12.87
N ALA A 169 -12.34 1.44 -11.95
CA ALA A 169 -13.58 2.18 -12.21
C ALA A 169 -13.36 3.32 -13.21
N ILE A 170 -12.25 4.06 -13.09
CA ILE A 170 -11.84 5.10 -14.04
C ILE A 170 -11.59 4.52 -15.44
N VAL A 171 -10.88 3.39 -15.53
CA VAL A 171 -10.65 2.74 -16.84
C VAL A 171 -11.95 2.19 -17.42
N ARG A 172 -12.83 1.63 -16.58
CA ARG A 172 -14.14 1.17 -17.03
C ARG A 172 -14.99 2.33 -17.57
N PHE A 173 -15.01 3.47 -16.88
CA PHE A 173 -15.64 4.69 -17.38
C PHE A 173 -15.11 5.05 -18.76
N ARG A 174 -13.78 4.99 -18.96
CA ARG A 174 -13.14 5.27 -20.25
C ARG A 174 -13.58 4.31 -21.35
N ILE A 175 -13.78 3.03 -21.04
CA ILE A 175 -14.25 2.03 -22.00
C ILE A 175 -15.72 2.27 -22.34
N GLU A 176 -16.56 2.55 -21.34
CA GLU A 176 -18.01 2.72 -21.54
C GLU A 176 -18.39 4.06 -22.20
N ASN A 177 -17.66 5.14 -21.93
CA ASN A 177 -17.98 6.49 -22.43
C ASN A 177 -17.04 7.00 -23.52
N GLU A 178 -16.09 6.19 -23.96
CA GLU A 178 -15.07 6.52 -24.98
C GLU A 178 -14.19 7.75 -24.69
N ARG A 179 -14.26 8.31 -23.48
CA ARG A 179 -13.45 9.45 -23.01
C ARG A 179 -12.97 9.24 -21.58
N TRP A 180 -11.89 9.90 -21.19
CA TRP A 180 -11.46 9.90 -19.78
C TRP A 180 -12.43 10.72 -18.93
N PRO A 181 -12.69 10.32 -17.66
CA PRO A 181 -13.53 11.09 -16.76
C PRO A 181 -12.83 12.41 -16.39
N ASP A 182 -13.60 13.48 -16.38
CA ASP A 182 -13.19 14.74 -15.77
C ASP A 182 -13.49 14.66 -14.27
N MET A 183 -12.44 14.60 -13.45
CA MET A 183 -12.60 14.45 -12.00
C MET A 183 -12.96 15.78 -11.30
N ASP A 184 -12.99 16.90 -12.04
CA ASP A 184 -13.55 18.17 -11.57
C ASP A 184 -15.05 18.27 -11.87
N ASN A 185 -15.58 17.40 -12.73
CA ASN A 185 -17.01 17.32 -13.02
C ASN A 185 -17.73 16.37 -12.03
N PRO A 186 -18.71 16.85 -11.23
CA PRO A 186 -19.40 16.04 -10.25
C PRO A 186 -20.16 14.84 -10.84
N ASP A 187 -20.66 14.93 -12.07
CA ASP A 187 -21.42 13.84 -12.71
C ASP A 187 -20.51 12.66 -13.08
N ASP A 188 -19.33 12.97 -13.61
CA ASP A 188 -18.29 11.99 -13.92
C ASP A 188 -17.79 11.31 -12.65
N VAL A 189 -17.53 12.09 -11.60
CA VAL A 189 -17.15 11.58 -10.27
C VAL A 189 -18.21 10.63 -9.72
N ALA A 190 -19.50 10.99 -9.81
CA ALA A 190 -20.59 10.15 -9.36
C ALA A 190 -20.72 8.85 -10.19
N GLN A 191 -20.41 8.87 -11.49
CA GLN A 191 -20.37 7.66 -12.31
C GLN A 191 -19.20 6.76 -11.91
N VAL A 192 -18.00 7.32 -11.69
CA VAL A 192 -16.85 6.55 -11.21
C VAL A 192 -17.12 5.99 -9.80
N ASP A 193 -17.70 6.75 -8.88
CA ASP A 193 -18.12 6.28 -7.55
C ASP A 193 -19.09 5.09 -7.64
N ARG A 194 -20.05 5.14 -8.57
CA ARG A 194 -20.99 4.04 -8.82
C ARG A 194 -20.31 2.77 -9.32
N LEU A 195 -19.15 2.89 -9.97
CA LEU A 195 -18.33 1.79 -10.47
C LEU A 195 -17.26 1.34 -9.46
N ASP A 196 -16.96 2.11 -8.42
CA ASP A 196 -15.90 1.82 -7.43
C ASP A 196 -16.31 0.73 -6.42
N CYS A 197 -16.68 -0.45 -6.92
CA CYS A 197 -17.01 -1.61 -6.12
C CYS A 197 -16.65 -2.93 -6.81
N ALA A 198 -16.34 -3.94 -5.99
CA ALA A 198 -15.93 -5.27 -6.46
C ALA A 198 -16.97 -5.88 -7.41
N ALA A 199 -18.25 -5.87 -7.02
CA ALA A 199 -19.32 -6.55 -7.75
C ALA A 199 -19.47 -6.07 -9.19
N LYS A 200 -19.24 -4.78 -9.43
CA LYS A 200 -19.35 -4.20 -10.77
C LYS A 200 -18.03 -4.31 -11.52
N THR A 201 -16.92 -3.97 -10.88
CA THR A 201 -15.67 -3.71 -11.60
C THR A 201 -14.76 -4.93 -11.69
N MET A 202 -14.74 -5.83 -10.69
CA MET A 202 -13.95 -7.07 -10.77
C MET A 202 -14.41 -7.97 -11.90
N ARG A 203 -15.70 -8.33 -11.92
CA ARG A 203 -16.28 -9.21 -12.94
C ARG A 203 -16.10 -8.65 -14.35
N TYR A 204 -16.16 -7.33 -14.50
CA TYR A 204 -15.98 -6.67 -15.79
C TYR A 204 -14.56 -6.92 -16.35
N PHE A 205 -13.52 -6.70 -15.54
CA PHE A 205 -12.14 -6.93 -15.96
C PHE A 205 -11.77 -8.41 -16.03
N GLU A 206 -12.35 -9.26 -15.18
CA GLU A 206 -12.19 -10.72 -15.26
C GLU A 206 -12.70 -11.25 -16.61
N ASN A 207 -13.89 -10.81 -17.05
CA ASN A 207 -14.47 -11.22 -18.34
C ASN A 207 -13.70 -10.66 -19.53
N LEU A 208 -13.19 -9.43 -19.43
CA LEU A 208 -12.40 -8.82 -20.51
C LEU A 208 -11.01 -9.47 -20.65
N GLY A 209 -10.38 -9.84 -19.54
CA GLY A 209 -9.02 -10.39 -19.47
C GLY A 209 -7.93 -9.38 -19.83
N LYS A 210 -7.98 -8.76 -21.02
CA LYS A 210 -7.00 -7.78 -21.50
C LYS A 210 -7.67 -6.73 -22.39
N VAL A 211 -7.36 -5.47 -22.11
CA VAL A 211 -7.80 -4.31 -22.92
C VAL A 211 -6.58 -3.51 -23.35
N THR A 212 -6.55 -3.05 -24.61
CA THR A 212 -5.45 -2.27 -25.21
C THR A 212 -6.01 -1.11 -26.03
N GLY A 213 -5.19 -0.08 -26.29
CA GLY A 213 -5.59 1.08 -27.11
C GLY A 213 -6.32 2.16 -26.32
N LEU A 214 -6.28 2.12 -24.99
CA LEU A 214 -6.98 3.07 -24.12
C LEU A 214 -6.40 4.49 -24.17
N ALA A 215 -5.11 4.59 -24.50
CA ALA A 215 -4.39 5.86 -24.59
C ALA A 215 -4.70 6.61 -25.89
N ASP A 216 -5.10 5.87 -26.93
CA ASP A 216 -5.44 6.46 -28.22
C ASP A 216 -6.90 6.98 -28.11
N VAL A 217 -7.05 8.30 -27.97
CA VAL A 217 -8.35 8.96 -28.10
C VAL A 217 -8.57 9.16 -29.59
N TYR A 218 -9.60 8.52 -30.16
CA TYR A 218 -10.06 8.89 -31.49
C TYR A 218 -10.56 10.33 -31.39
N MET A 219 -9.75 11.28 -31.86
CA MET A 219 -10.18 12.64 -32.16
C MET A 219 -11.09 12.64 -33.38
#